data_AF-A0A0M2K4P5-F1
#
_entry.id   AF-A0A0M2K4P5-F1
#
_cell.length_a   1.000
_cell.length_b   1.000
_cell.length_c   1.000
_cell.angle_alpha   90.00
_cell.angle_beta   90.00
_cell.angle_gamma   90.00
#
_symmetry.space_group_name_H-M   'P 1'
#
loop_
_entity.id
_entity.type
_entity.pdbx_description
1 polymer ?
#
loop_
_entity_poly.entity_id
_entity_poly.type
_entity_poly.pdbx_seq_one_letter_code
_entity_poly.pdbx_strand_id
1 'polypeptide(L)'
;MQSWKNGGSLPSVFGNEGQWEDSGRLRDSFVFKIHIRLPDEKPWPAKLPAASRKSNSYLVYSRHFLYPDKYQLISIMTPNAHELARTSYMAEIERRAEEFQSSF
;
A
#
# COMPACT_ATOMS: atom_id res chain seq x y z
N MET A 1 8.55 8.80 3.30
CA MET A 1 7.09 8.57 3.26
C MET A 1 6.28 9.85 3.51
N GLN A 2 6.67 10.67 4.49
CA GLN A 2 5.87 11.84 4.89
C GLN A 2 5.70 12.93 3.82
N SER A 3 6.70 13.23 2.99
CA SER A 3 6.62 14.40 2.08
C SER A 3 5.49 14.30 1.05
N TRP A 4 5.36 13.19 0.33
CA TRP A 4 4.30 13.04 -0.68
C TRP A 4 2.90 12.85 -0.07
N LYS A 5 2.81 12.36 1.18
CA LYS A 5 1.55 12.29 1.92
C LYS A 5 1.10 13.64 2.48
N ASN A 6 2.03 14.60 2.59
CA ASN A 6 1.80 15.94 3.12
C ASN A 6 1.88 17.01 2.01
N GLY A 7 1.37 16.71 0.81
CA GLY A 7 1.25 17.67 -0.30
C GLY A 7 2.49 17.78 -1.21
N GLY A 8 3.54 17.02 -0.95
CA GLY A 8 4.69 16.90 -1.86
C GLY A 8 4.40 16.05 -3.10
N SER A 9 5.33 16.03 -4.04
CA SER A 9 5.19 15.25 -5.28
C SER A 9 5.20 13.75 -5.02
N LEU A 10 4.23 13.03 -5.61
CA LEU A 10 4.20 11.58 -5.60
C LEU A 10 5.42 11.01 -6.36
N PRO A 11 6.20 10.08 -5.77
CA PRO A 11 7.30 9.43 -6.45
C PRO A 11 6.89 8.83 -7.80
N SER A 12 7.75 8.96 -8.82
CA SER A 12 7.48 8.44 -10.16
C SER A 12 7.32 6.92 -10.21
N VAL A 13 7.82 6.19 -9.20
CA VAL A 13 7.63 4.74 -9.07
C VAL A 13 6.24 4.35 -8.59
N PHE A 14 5.48 5.27 -7.99
CA PHE A 14 4.17 4.97 -7.43
C PHE A 14 3.04 5.19 -8.43
N GLY A 15 2.07 4.29 -8.30
CA GLY A 15 0.84 4.29 -9.04
C GLY A 15 -0.37 4.51 -8.17
N ASN A 16 -1.46 3.83 -8.51
CA ASN A 16 -2.72 3.97 -7.81
C ASN A 16 -2.60 3.45 -6.37
N GLU A 17 -3.23 4.19 -5.46
CA GLU A 17 -3.37 3.83 -4.07
C GLU A 17 -4.83 3.49 -3.78
N GLY A 18 -5.04 2.48 -2.94
CA GLY A 18 -6.36 2.11 -2.45
C GLY A 18 -6.29 1.27 -1.19
N GLN A 19 -7.45 1.02 -0.58
CA GLN A 19 -7.58 0.05 0.51
C GLN A 19 -8.05 -1.30 -0.03
N TRP A 20 -8.16 -2.30 0.85
CA TRP A 20 -8.87 -3.54 0.56
C TRP A 20 -10.32 -3.41 1.00
N GLU A 21 -11.15 -2.75 0.17
CA GLU A 21 -12.56 -2.47 0.48
C GLU A 21 -13.39 -3.73 0.78
N ASP A 22 -13.02 -4.86 0.18
CA ASP A 22 -13.70 -6.14 0.37
C ASP A 22 -13.36 -6.83 1.72
N SER A 23 -12.38 -6.30 2.47
CA SER A 23 -12.01 -6.81 3.80
C SER A 23 -12.24 -5.74 4.87
N GLY A 24 -13.31 -5.92 5.65
CA GLY A 24 -13.63 -5.02 6.76
C GLY A 24 -12.48 -4.86 7.74
N ARG A 25 -11.78 -5.95 8.08
CA ARG A 25 -10.68 -5.93 9.05
C ARG A 25 -9.47 -5.12 8.59
N LEU A 26 -9.07 -5.30 7.33
CA LEU A 26 -7.97 -4.53 6.74
C LEU A 26 -8.32 -3.05 6.60
N ARG A 27 -9.56 -2.76 6.20
CA ARG A 27 -10.07 -1.39 6.12
C ARG A 27 -10.09 -0.72 7.50
N ASP A 28 -10.65 -1.40 8.50
CA ASP A 28 -10.78 -0.88 9.86
C ASP A 28 -9.40 -0.73 10.54
N SER A 29 -8.41 -1.51 10.12
CA SER A 29 -6.99 -1.38 10.52
C SER A 29 -6.18 -0.40 9.65
N PHE A 30 -6.85 0.41 8.82
CA PHE A 30 -6.24 1.43 7.96
C PHE A 30 -5.11 0.90 7.07
N VAL A 31 -5.31 -0.28 6.48
CA VAL A 31 -4.34 -0.91 5.58
C VAL A 31 -4.54 -0.44 4.14
N PHE A 32 -3.47 0.04 3.53
CA PHE A 32 -3.43 0.57 2.18
C PHE A 32 -2.43 -0.20 1.30
N LYS A 33 -2.71 -0.22 0.00
CA LYS A 33 -1.79 -0.67 -1.06
C LYS A 33 -1.53 0.44 -2.04
N ILE A 34 -0.28 0.55 -2.47
CA ILE A 34 0.13 1.37 -3.60
C ILE A 34 0.67 0.43 -4.66
N HIS A 35 0.16 0.53 -5.89
CA HIS A 35 0.82 -0.10 -7.04
C HIS A 35 2.21 0.52 -7.21
N ILE A 36 3.25 -0.31 -7.20
CA ILE A 36 4.63 0.15 -7.39
C ILE A 36 5.23 -0.43 -8.66
N ARG A 37 6.06 0.38 -9.31
CA ARG A 37 6.94 -0.07 -10.38
C ARG A 37 8.26 -0.55 -9.79
N LEU A 38 8.68 -1.77 -10.16
CA LEU A 38 9.99 -2.30 -9.79
C LEU A 38 11.11 -1.72 -10.69
N PRO A 39 12.38 -1.74 -10.24
CA PRO A 39 13.49 -1.11 -10.98
C PRO A 39 13.64 -1.61 -12.43
N ASP A 40 13.39 -2.89 -12.66
CA ASP A 40 13.49 -3.61 -13.93
C ASP A 40 12.26 -3.45 -14.85
N GLU A 41 11.17 -2.87 -14.35
CA GLU A 41 9.96 -2.62 -15.14
C GLU A 41 10.03 -1.30 -15.91
N LYS A 42 9.36 -1.25 -17.06
CA LYS A 42 9.25 -0.03 -17.88
C LYS A 42 8.61 1.12 -17.08
N PRO A 43 9.09 2.37 -17.22
CA PRO A 43 8.46 3.53 -16.59
C PRO A 43 6.99 3.68 -17.01
N TRP A 44 6.19 4.28 -16.12
CA TRP A 44 4.84 4.69 -16.48
C TRP A 44 4.88 5.72 -17.63
N PRO A 45 3.91 5.72 -18.55
CA PRO A 45 3.79 6.78 -19.53
C PRO A 45 3.67 8.15 -18.84
N ALA A 46 4.40 9.15 -19.32
CA ALA A 46 4.52 10.46 -18.65
C ALA A 46 3.17 11.17 -18.42
N LYS A 47 2.21 10.97 -19.35
CA LYS A 47 0.86 11.56 -19.27
C LYS A 47 -0.16 10.68 -18.54
N LEU A 48 0.24 9.51 -18.05
CA LEU A 48 -0.67 8.61 -17.35
C LEU A 48 -0.89 9.10 -15.90
N PRO A 49 -2.14 9.42 -15.52
CA PRO A 49 -2.46 9.84 -14.16
C PRO A 49 -2.10 8.74 -13.15
N ALA A 50 -1.68 9.13 -11.94
CA ALA A 50 -1.29 8.17 -10.89
C ALA A 50 -2.41 7.17 -10.57
N ALA A 51 -3.67 7.62 -10.52
CA ALA A 51 -4.83 6.76 -10.31
C ALA A 51 -5.03 5.68 -11.39
N SER A 52 -4.45 5.85 -12.58
CA SER A 52 -4.52 4.88 -13.68
C SER A 52 -3.30 3.97 -13.76
N ARG A 53 -2.27 4.19 -12.95
CA ARG A 53 -1.05 3.36 -12.94
C ARG A 53 -1.29 2.10 -12.11
N LYS A 54 -1.28 0.95 -12.77
CA LYS A 54 -1.47 -0.37 -12.15
C LYS A 54 -0.33 -1.31 -12.52
N SER A 55 0.24 -2.00 -11.55
CA SER A 55 1.24 -3.07 -11.67
C SER A 55 0.82 -4.31 -10.88
N ASN A 56 1.55 -5.41 -11.04
CA ASN A 56 1.35 -6.63 -10.25
C ASN A 56 2.25 -6.67 -8.99
N SER A 57 2.66 -5.51 -8.49
CA SER A 57 3.47 -5.33 -7.29
C SER A 57 2.83 -4.29 -6.38
N TYR A 58 2.66 -4.59 -5.10
CA TYR A 58 2.11 -3.66 -4.11
C TYR A 58 3.13 -3.30 -3.03
N LEU A 59 3.21 -2.02 -2.69
CA LEU A 59 3.69 -1.59 -1.39
C LEU A 59 2.50 -1.56 -0.43
N VAL A 60 2.59 -2.32 0.65
CA VAL A 60 1.54 -2.45 1.67
C VAL A 60 1.98 -1.77 2.95
N TYR A 61 1.11 -0.92 3.47
CA TYR A 61 1.37 -0.17 4.69
C TYR A 61 0.08 0.05 5.49
N SER A 62 0.22 0.33 6.78
CA SER A 62 -0.87 0.81 7.63
C SER A 62 -0.56 2.21 8.16
N ARG A 63 -1.60 3.03 8.33
CA ARG A 63 -1.52 4.34 9.01
C ARG A 63 -2.21 4.23 10.37
N HIS A 64 -1.57 4.69 11.43
CA HIS A 64 -2.17 4.61 12.76
C HIS A 64 -3.41 5.49 12.85
N PHE A 65 -4.48 4.99 13.46
CA PHE A 65 -5.75 5.71 13.57
C PHE A 65 -5.64 6.95 14.44
N LEU A 66 -5.09 6.81 15.66
CA LEU A 66 -4.95 7.92 16.62
C LEU A 66 -3.77 8.87 16.30
N TYR A 67 -2.76 8.38 15.58
CA TYR A 67 -1.52 9.09 15.31
C TYR A 67 -1.26 9.13 13.79
N PRO A 68 -1.93 10.01 13.03
CA PRO A 68 -1.94 9.96 11.57
C PRO A 68 -0.57 10.17 10.90
N ASP A 69 0.42 10.66 11.65
CA ASP A 69 1.82 10.81 11.23
C ASP A 69 2.63 9.50 11.34
N LYS A 70 2.08 8.49 12.01
CA LYS A 70 2.69 7.17 12.18
C LYS A 70 2.23 6.22 11.08
N TYR A 71 3.21 5.60 10.45
CA TYR A 71 3.02 4.64 9.38
C TYR A 71 3.87 3.40 9.66
N GLN A 72 3.31 2.22 9.39
CA GLN A 72 4.04 0.97 9.37
C GLN A 72 4.11 0.45 7.93
N LEU A 73 5.31 0.22 7.42
CA LEU A 73 5.50 -0.60 6.24
C LEU A 73 5.33 -2.06 6.62
N ILE A 74 4.38 -2.74 5.97
CA ILE A 74 4.07 -4.13 6.29
C ILE A 74 4.80 -5.05 5.31
N SER A 75 4.68 -4.79 4.00
CA SER A 75 5.22 -5.68 2.98
C SER A 75 5.39 -5.02 1.61
N ILE A 76 6.25 -5.61 0.79
CA ILE A 76 6.20 -5.49 -0.66
C ILE A 76 5.66 -6.82 -1.21
N MET A 77 4.44 -6.82 -1.73
CA MET A 77 3.85 -8.01 -2.37
C MET A 77 4.32 -8.07 -3.82
N THR A 78 5.26 -8.97 -4.10
CA THR A 78 5.78 -9.21 -5.45
C THR A 78 6.49 -10.57 -5.55
N PRO A 79 6.50 -11.23 -6.72
CA PRO A 79 5.64 -10.98 -7.88
C PRO A 79 4.17 -11.38 -7.59
N ASN A 80 3.26 -11.12 -8.54
CA ASN A 80 1.87 -11.56 -8.47
C ASN A 80 1.07 -11.05 -7.27
N ALA A 81 1.16 -9.76 -6.96
CA ALA A 81 0.48 -9.16 -5.82
C ALA A 81 -1.04 -9.40 -5.81
N HIS A 82 -1.67 -9.52 -6.98
CA HIS A 82 -3.10 -9.81 -7.08
C HIS A 82 -3.42 -11.26 -6.66
N GLU A 83 -2.54 -12.21 -6.93
CA GLU A 83 -2.69 -13.61 -6.50
C GLU A 83 -2.38 -13.74 -5.02
N LEU A 84 -1.29 -13.13 -4.55
CA LEU A 84 -0.94 -13.09 -3.13
C LEU A 84 -2.07 -12.52 -2.26
N ALA A 85 -2.81 -11.53 -2.79
CA ALA A 85 -3.98 -10.95 -2.13
C ALA A 85 -5.16 -11.92 -1.93
N ARG A 86 -5.09 -13.13 -2.49
CA ARG A 86 -6.10 -14.20 -2.35
C ARG A 86 -5.60 -15.38 -1.51
N THR A 87 -4.43 -15.23 -0.86
CA THR A 87 -3.81 -16.28 -0.05
C THR A 87 -3.83 -15.93 1.44
N SER A 88 -3.34 -16.86 2.26
CA SER A 88 -3.14 -16.65 3.70
C SER A 88 -2.19 -15.49 4.04
N TYR A 89 -1.46 -14.96 3.06
CA TYR A 89 -0.63 -13.76 3.22
C TYR A 89 -1.39 -12.57 3.78
N MET A 90 -2.69 -12.45 3.44
CA MET A 90 -3.53 -11.36 3.93
C MET A 90 -3.79 -11.43 5.44
N ALA A 91 -3.82 -12.63 6.03
CA ALA A 91 -4.01 -12.79 7.47
C ALA A 91 -2.79 -12.26 8.26
N GLU A 92 -1.58 -12.41 7.73
CA GLU A 92 -0.37 -11.87 8.35
C GLU A 92 -0.30 -10.33 8.22
N ILE A 93 -0.78 -9.78 7.09
CA ILE A 93 -0.93 -8.33 6.93
C ILE A 93 -1.90 -7.77 7.97
N GLU A 94 -3.06 -8.43 8.13
CA GLU A 94 -4.07 -8.07 9.13
C GLU A 94 -3.48 -8.08 10.54
N ARG A 95 -2.86 -9.19 10.95
CA ARG A 95 -2.25 -9.34 12.29
C ARG A 95 -1.25 -8.22 12.58
N ARG A 96 -0.35 -7.91 11.64
CA ARG A 96 0.65 -6.84 11.81
C ARG A 96 0.02 -5.46 11.90
N ALA A 97 -1.03 -5.21 11.12
CA ALA A 97 -1.74 -3.95 11.14
C ALA A 97 -2.47 -3.76 12.47
N GLU A 98 -3.17 -4.78 12.97
CA GLU A 98 -3.87 -4.74 14.26
C GLU A 98 -2.89 -4.53 15.43
N GLU A 99 -1.74 -5.22 15.41
CA GLU A 99 -0.66 -4.99 16.38
C GLU A 99 -0.13 -3.56 16.34
N PHE A 100 0.00 -3.00 15.14
CA PHE A 100 0.41 -1.61 14.97
C PHE A 100 -0.64 -0.63 15.50
N GLN A 101 -1.93 -0.86 15.24
CA GLN A 101 -3.01 -0.03 15.79
C GLN A 101 -3.11 -0.10 17.32
N SER A 102 -2.60 -1.17 17.93
CA SER A 102 -2.55 -1.37 19.38
C SER A 102 -1.23 -0.93 20.00
N SER A 103 -0.28 -0.47 19.18
CA SER A 103 0.97 0.12 19.66
C SER A 103 0.75 1.62 19.89
N PHE A 104 1.50 2.21 20.83
CA PHE A 104 1.35 3.60 21.36
C PHE A 104 0.31 3.77 22.47
#